data_AF-A0A954XQR6-F1
#
_entry.id   AF-A0A954XQR6-F1
#
_cell.length_a   1.000
_cell.length_b   1.000
_cell.length_c   1.000
_cell.angle_alpha   90.00
_cell.angle_beta   90.00
_cell.angle_gamma   90.00
#
_symmetry.space_group_name_H-M   'P 1'
#
loop_
_entity.id
_entity.type
_entity.pdbx_description
1 polymer ?
#
loop_
_entity_poly.entity_id
_entity_poly.type
_entity_poly.pdbx_seq_one_letter_code
_entity_poly.pdbx_strand_id
1 'polypeptide(L)' 'MSDPPSALADLLTDCDGHDIRLALAADGNLEIDAPPDTLSPELLSRLKAYKADLLAMLGPAPEVDPAPLVA' A
#
# COMPACT_ATOMS: atom_id res chain seq x y z
N MET A 1 -11.34 20.99 -0.46
CA MET A 1 -9.89 20.76 -0.52
C MET A 1 -9.64 19.42 0.15
N SER A 2 -9.22 18.43 -0.62
CA SER A 2 -8.46 17.22 -0.23
C SER A 2 -8.61 16.25 -1.39
N ASP A 3 -7.77 16.44 -2.39
CA ASP A 3 -7.59 15.47 -3.45
C ASP A 3 -6.89 14.26 -2.80
N PRO A 4 -7.46 13.04 -2.85
CA PRO A 4 -6.88 11.84 -2.25
C PRO A 4 -5.44 11.49 -2.69
N PRO A 5 -4.94 11.80 -3.91
CA PRO A 5 -3.58 11.41 -4.29
C PRO A 5 -2.48 12.14 -3.51
N SER A 6 -2.74 13.33 -2.96
CA SER A 6 -1.69 14.08 -2.25
C SER A 6 -1.31 13.41 -0.93
N ALA A 7 -2.27 12.87 -0.18
CA ALA A 7 -1.99 12.26 1.12
C ALA A 7 -1.25 10.91 1.00
N LEU A 8 -1.54 10.15 -0.07
CA LEU A 8 -0.83 8.91 -0.39
C LEU A 8 0.58 9.20 -0.89
N ALA A 9 0.76 10.20 -1.76
CA ALA A 9 2.07 10.61 -2.24
C ALA A 9 2.97 11.12 -1.11
N ASP A 10 2.41 11.87 -0.17
CA ASP A 10 3.12 12.36 1.02
C ASP A 10 3.58 11.18 1.90
N LEU A 11 2.71 10.18 2.10
CA LEU A 11 3.06 8.94 2.81
C LEU A 11 4.17 8.15 2.11
N LEU A 12 4.13 8.03 0.77
CA LEU A 12 5.18 7.35 0.01
C LEU A 12 6.52 8.10 0.09
N THR A 13 6.47 9.44 0.06
CA THR A 13 7.66 10.29 0.21
C THR A 13 8.26 10.14 1.61
N ASP A 14 7.41 10.08 2.64
CA ASP A 14 7.83 9.83 4.02
C ASP A 14 8.47 8.44 4.17
N CYS A 15 7.87 7.42 3.56
CA CYS A 15 8.44 6.07 3.54
C CYS A 15 9.81 6.04 2.87
N ASP A 16 9.96 6.68 1.71
CA ASP A 16 11.24 6.76 0.99
C ASP A 16 12.33 7.48 1.82
N GLY A 17 11.96 8.58 2.49
CA GLY A 17 12.88 9.31 3.38
C GLY A 17 13.30 8.55 4.64
N HIS A 18 12.57 7.49 5.01
CA HIS A 18 12.82 6.65 6.18
C HIS A 18 13.37 5.25 5.83
N ASP A 19 13.81 5.03 4.58
CA ASP A 19 14.27 3.72 4.07
C ASP A 19 13.21 2.62 4.23
N ILE A 20 11.93 2.99 4.13
CA ILE A 20 10.79 2.08 4.25
C ILE A 20 10.37 1.64 2.86
N ARG A 21 10.46 0.33 2.60
CA ARG A 21 10.05 -0.30 1.36
C ARG A 21 8.71 -0.98 1.53
N LEU A 22 7.79 -0.66 0.61
CA LEU A 22 6.47 -1.26 0.53
C LEU A 22 6.45 -2.24 -0.65
N ALA A 23 6.07 -3.48 -0.40
CA ALA A 23 5.98 -4.53 -1.41
C ALA A 23 4.67 -5.30 -1.29
N LEU A 24 4.21 -5.90 -2.39
CA LEU A 24 3.15 -6.89 -2.35
C LEU A 24 3.75 -8.24 -1.95
N ALA A 25 3.31 -8.77 -0.81
CA ALA A 25 3.67 -10.10 -0.35
C ALA A 25 2.99 -11.18 -1.22
N ALA A 26 3.59 -12.37 -1.28
CA ALA A 26 3.08 -13.47 -2.10
C ALA A 26 1.67 -13.95 -1.68
N ASP A 27 1.27 -13.70 -0.44
CA ASP A 27 -0.05 -14.00 0.11
C ASP A 27 -1.10 -12.90 -0.16
N GLY A 28 -0.73 -11.87 -0.94
CA GLY A 28 -1.62 -10.76 -1.29
C GLY A 28 -1.76 -9.69 -0.19
N ASN A 29 -0.89 -9.72 0.83
CA ASN A 29 -0.80 -8.67 1.83
C ASN A 29 0.27 -7.63 1.51
N LEU A 30 0.20 -6.49 2.20
CA LEU A 30 1.21 -5.44 2.11
C LEU A 30 2.37 -5.82 3.03
N GLU A 31 3.54 -6.08 2.43
CA GLU A 31 4.80 -6.26 3.14
C GLU A 31 5.47 -4.89 3.34
N ILE A 32 5.93 -4.66 4.56
CA ILE A 32 6.62 -3.42 4.95
C ILE A 32 8.00 -3.83 5.44
N ASP A 33 9.01 -3.52 4.64
CA ASP A 33 10.41 -3.70 5.01
C ASP A 33 10.93 -2.35 5.48
N ALA A 34 11.26 -2.25 6.77
CA ALA A 34 11.66 -1.00 7.41
C ALA A 34 12.65 -1.27 8.54
N PRO A 35 13.58 -0.34 8.79
CA PRO A 35 14.40 -0.37 10.00
C PRO A 35 13.55 -0.43 11.29
N PRO A 36 14.02 -1.10 12.36
CA PRO A 36 13.26 -1.24 13.61
C PRO A 36 12.99 0.10 14.32
N ASP A 37 13.79 1.14 14.05
CA ASP A 37 13.65 2.48 14.63
C ASP A 37 12.74 3.42 13.81
N THR A 38 12.33 3.05 12.60
CA THR A 38 11.57 3.94 11.70
C THR A 38 10.06 3.66 11.67
N LEU A 39 9.63 2.49 12.13
CA LEU A 39 8.21 2.13 12.23
C LEU A 39 7.55 2.75 13.47
N SER A 40 7.13 4.01 13.34
CA SER A 40 6.29 4.65 14.35
C SER A 40 4.84 4.15 14.30
N PRO A 41 4.11 4.13 15.43
CA PRO A 41 2.70 3.71 15.47
C PRO A 41 1.77 4.62 14.65
N GLU A 42 2.12 5.90 14.48
CA GLU A 42 1.41 6.82 13.57
C GLU A 42 1.59 6.41 12.11
N LEU A 43 2.81 6.10 11.70
CA LEU A 43 3.11 5.64 10.33
C LEU A 43 2.37 4.33 10.02
N LEU A 44 2.40 3.36 10.93
CA LEU A 44 1.65 2.12 10.83
C LEU A 44 0.14 2.35 10.69
N SER A 45 -0.42 3.33 11.39
CA SER A 45 -1.85 3.67 11.29
C SER A 45 -2.19 4.26 9.93
N ARG A 46 -1.32 5.13 9.38
CA ARG A 46 -1.48 5.69 8.03
C ARG A 46 -1.36 4.59 6.96
N LEU A 47 -0.34 3.73 7.04
CA LEU A 47 -0.18 2.60 6.12
C LEU A 47 -1.39 1.65 6.12
N LYS A 48 -2.00 1.41 7.28
CA LYS A 48 -3.25 0.65 7.39
C LYS A 48 -4.43 1.36 6.73
N ALA A 49 -4.56 2.66 6.92
CA ALA A 49 -5.63 3.45 6.32
C ALA A 49 -5.57 3.44 4.78
N TYR A 50 -4.36 3.45 4.22
CA TYR A 50 -4.12 3.42 2.77
C TYR A 50 -3.77 2.04 2.22
N LYS A 51 -3.93 0.97 3.01
CA LYS A 51 -3.54 -0.39 2.59
C LYS A 51 -4.22 -0.79 1.27
N ALA A 52 -5.51 -0.47 1.11
CA ALA A 52 -6.27 -0.83 -0.09
C ALA A 52 -5.73 -0.12 -1.34
N ASP A 53 -5.48 1.18 -1.26
CA ASP A 53 -4.88 1.96 -2.35
C ASP A 53 -3.45 1.51 -2.68
N LEU A 54 -2.63 1.22 -1.65
CA LEU A 54 -1.28 0.69 -1.82
C LEU A 54 -1.30 -0.67 -2.52
N LEU A 55 -2.20 -1.57 -2.12
CA LEU A 55 -2.37 -2.87 -2.79
C LEU A 55 -2.88 -2.70 -4.23
N ALA A 56 -3.76 -1.74 -4.50
CA ALA A 56 -4.23 -1.45 -5.85
C ALA A 56 -3.12 -0.87 -6.75
N MET A 57 -2.15 -0.14 -6.18
CA MET A 57 -0.97 0.35 -6.89
C MET A 57 0.12 -0.71 -7.09
N LEU A 58 0.36 -1.56 -6.08
CA LEU A 58 1.46 -2.54 -6.08
C LEU A 58 1.07 -3.87 -6.72
N GLY A 59 -0.22 -4.23 -6.65
CA GLY A 59 -0.73 -5.45 -7.26
C GLY A 59 -1.01 -5.28 -8.75
N PRO A 60 -1.08 -6.40 -9.49
CA PRO A 60 -1.75 -6.37 -10.77
C PRO A 60 -3.16 -5.83 -10.52
N ALA A 61 -3.57 -4.81 -11.29
CA ALA A 61 -4.93 -4.30 -11.27
C ALA A 61 -5.88 -5.48 -11.16
N PRO A 62 -6.89 -5.47 -10.26
CA PRO A 62 -7.76 -6.62 -10.05
C PRO A 62 -8.21 -7.06 -11.43
N GLU A 63 -7.68 -8.19 -11.91
CA GLU A 63 -8.26 -8.90 -13.02
C GLU A 63 -9.63 -9.24 -12.47
N VAL A 64 -10.60 -8.38 -12.82
CA VAL A 64 -12.02 -8.63 -12.75
C VAL A 64 -12.18 -10.07 -13.18
N ASP A 65 -12.32 -10.96 -12.21
CA ASP A 65 -12.60 -12.38 -12.42
C ASP A 65 -13.85 -12.37 -13.32
N PRO A 66 -13.72 -12.60 -14.64
CA PRO A 66 -14.91 -12.74 -15.45
C PRO A 66 -15.38 -14.13 -15.10
N ALA A 67 -16.23 -14.20 -14.08
CA ALA A 67 -16.91 -15.41 -13.65
C ALA A 67 -17.23 -16.23 -14.90
N PRO A 68 -16.84 -17.52 -14.95
CA PRO A 68 -16.94 -18.28 -16.17
C PRO A 68 -18.42 -18.28 -16.56
N LEU A 69 -18.71 -17.67 -17.72
CA LEU A 69 -20.00 -17.73 -18.35
C LEU A 69 -20.31 -19.21 -18.56
N VAL A 70 -21.13 -19.77 -17.68
CA VAL A 70 -21.58 -21.15 -17.80
C VAL A 70 -22.33 -21.26 -19.12
N ALA A 71 -21.87 -22.19 -19.96
CA ALA A 71 -22.35 -22.46 -21.31
C ALA A 71 -23.76 -23.06 -21.32
#